data_AF-A0A5J6U8Y3-F1
#
_entry.id   AF-A0A5J6U8Y3-F1
#
_cell.length_a   1.000
_cell.length_b   1.000
_cell.length_c   1.000
_cell.angle_alpha   90.00
_cell.angle_beta   90.00
_cell.angle_gamma   90.00
#
_symmetry.space_group_name_H-M   'P 1'
#
loop_
_entity.id
_entity.type
_entity.pdbx_description
1 polymer ?
#
loop_
_entity_poly.entity_id
_entity_poly.type
_entity_poly.pdbx_seq_one_letter_code
_entity_poly.pdbx_strand_id
1 'polypeptide(L)'
;MTEDRSGRLARRYRLLSVVGSGGMGTVWRARDELLDRDVAVKEIRPPGPATEAERAALGRRLLAEARATAALRHPGAVAVHDVVVERGRPWIVMEFHESRSLARLIDERGPLGVRRTAEIGAALLSVLRAAHAAGIAHRDVKPGNVLVRDDGRVLLTDFGLALHTGRPQHEDIPDAPDAPDGVEGGGPVAGIEGSPAYLPPERVRGGPGGPAADLWSLGATLYAAVEGEPPFLRSHALGSMVAVLLGDYPPPRRAGALAPVIEGLLRQRPDERMPAAEAARLLETAAAGGGSLVPRPRPPWRPGAPAPRRPRSGAVASVTALALVAAGLGTWTARWTSVGNGDAAAPAADPFVELAPYREADAYAVRVPAGWPAERRGAVMRWRDGASGRGLRIAPAPGDPLAGLRAAERAALAQGRHPGYARVRLGPGPGPRGGAEWEFTWRDADGGRHGVCTRVAGYELCFATPESRWRPDRRLYDRILASFRPDGADGADAAPER
;
A
#
# COMPACT_ATOMS: atom_id res chain seq x y z
N MET A 1 24.38 -1.80 30.95
CA MET A 1 25.14 -2.83 30.20
C MET A 1 24.73 -2.67 28.74
N THR A 2 25.55 -1.95 27.98
CA THR A 2 25.31 -1.56 26.59
C THR A 2 25.38 -2.77 25.68
N GLU A 3 24.25 -3.19 25.10
CA GLU A 3 24.17 -4.31 24.16
C GLU A 3 24.99 -4.02 22.89
N ASP A 4 26.04 -4.81 22.71
CA ASP A 4 26.85 -4.86 21.52
C ASP A 4 26.01 -5.32 20.31
N ARG A 5 25.55 -4.36 19.49
CA ARG A 5 24.90 -4.60 18.19
C ARG A 5 25.91 -4.96 17.11
N SER A 6 26.94 -5.76 17.42
CA SER A 6 27.78 -6.41 16.41
C SER A 6 26.95 -7.51 15.72
N GLY A 7 25.96 -7.08 14.94
CA GLY A 7 24.84 -7.85 14.36
C GLY A 7 25.29 -8.90 13.36
N ARG A 8 25.82 -10.01 13.86
CA ARG A 8 26.25 -11.16 13.07
C ARG A 8 25.27 -12.31 13.31
N LEU A 9 24.58 -12.74 12.27
CA LEU A 9 23.61 -13.84 12.27
C LEU A 9 24.33 -15.16 11.93
N ALA A 10 24.10 -16.22 12.70
CA ALA A 10 24.75 -17.52 12.58
C ALA A 10 26.28 -17.46 12.42
N ARG A 11 26.91 -16.46 13.06
CA ARG A 11 28.35 -16.17 12.97
C ARG A 11 28.90 -16.02 11.53
N ARG A 12 28.04 -15.88 10.53
CA ARG A 12 28.40 -15.87 9.09
C ARG A 12 27.90 -14.62 8.37
N TYR A 13 26.68 -14.18 8.67
CA TYR A 13 26.04 -13.09 7.96
C TYR A 13 26.14 -11.81 8.80
N ARG A 14 26.97 -10.86 8.38
CA ARG A 14 27.10 -9.56 9.06
C ARG A 14 26.05 -8.61 8.51
N LEU A 15 25.09 -8.23 9.34
CA LEU A 15 24.05 -7.27 8.99
C LEU A 15 24.68 -5.89 8.75
N LEU A 16 24.34 -5.24 7.63
CA LEU A 16 24.90 -3.94 7.23
C LEU A 16 23.86 -2.83 7.38
N SER A 17 22.78 -2.87 6.59
CA SER A 17 21.78 -1.81 6.55
C SER A 17 20.38 -2.38 6.33
N VAL A 18 19.36 -1.72 6.88
CA VAL A 18 17.95 -2.07 6.59
C VAL A 18 17.62 -1.64 5.16
N VAL A 19 17.07 -2.57 4.37
CA VAL A 19 16.63 -2.36 2.97
C VAL A 19 15.14 -2.07 2.91
N GLY A 20 14.37 -2.66 3.83
CA GLY A 20 12.94 -2.41 3.96
C GLY A 20 12.35 -3.04 5.22
N SER A 21 11.24 -2.50 5.70
CA SER A 21 10.48 -3.04 6.83
C SER A 21 9.00 -3.11 6.48
N GLY A 22 8.33 -4.19 6.88
CA GLY A 22 6.91 -4.43 6.60
C GLY A 22 6.25 -5.36 7.61
N GLY A 23 4.98 -5.70 7.37
CA GLY A 23 4.16 -6.51 8.29
C GLY A 23 4.80 -7.86 8.66
N MET A 24 5.47 -8.52 7.71
CA MET A 24 6.08 -9.84 7.91
C MET A 24 7.53 -9.81 8.41
N GLY A 25 8.12 -8.62 8.65
CA GLY A 25 9.49 -8.53 9.12
C GLY A 25 10.31 -7.36 8.59
N THR A 26 11.61 -7.41 8.90
CA THR A 26 12.60 -6.44 8.41
C THR A 26 13.58 -7.17 7.49
N VAL A 27 13.87 -6.57 6.33
CA VAL A 27 14.86 -7.04 5.37
C VAL A 27 16.12 -6.21 5.50
N TRP A 28 17.25 -6.88 5.65
CA TRP A 28 18.58 -6.29 5.79
C TRP A 28 19.45 -6.66 4.60
N ARG A 29 20.29 -5.73 4.15
CA ARG A 29 21.49 -6.05 3.38
C ARG A 29 22.50 -6.58 4.39
N ALA A 30 23.10 -7.73 4.11
CA ALA A 30 24.12 -8.35 4.92
C ALA A 30 25.29 -8.81 4.04
N ARG A 31 26.48 -8.96 4.63
CA ARG A 31 27.63 -9.61 4.00
C ARG A 31 27.67 -11.07 4.43
N ASP A 32 27.62 -11.99 3.48
CA ASP A 32 28.03 -13.38 3.71
C ASP A 32 29.56 -13.39 3.76
N GLU A 33 30.14 -13.46 4.96
CA GLU A 33 31.60 -13.39 5.15
C GLU A 33 32.32 -14.66 4.68
N LEU A 34 31.61 -15.78 4.50
CA LEU A 34 32.20 -17.03 4.00
C LEU A 34 32.36 -17.00 2.48
N LEU A 35 31.34 -16.51 1.77
CA LEU A 35 31.33 -16.45 0.30
C LEU A 35 31.71 -15.07 -0.26
N ASP A 36 32.04 -14.13 0.63
CA ASP A 36 32.40 -12.75 0.35
C ASP A 36 31.44 -12.05 -0.66
N ARG A 37 30.14 -12.14 -0.38
CA ARG A 37 29.09 -11.54 -1.23
C ARG A 37 27.98 -10.90 -0.41
N ASP A 38 27.26 -9.98 -1.03
CA ASP A 38 26.11 -9.35 -0.38
C ASP A 38 24.86 -10.21 -0.55
N VAL A 39 24.07 -10.28 0.51
CA VAL A 39 22.82 -11.06 0.60
C VAL A 39 21.72 -10.23 1.26
N ALA A 40 20.48 -10.52 0.90
CA ALA A 40 19.31 -9.99 1.60
C ALA A 40 18.93 -10.99 2.71
N VAL A 41 18.66 -10.49 3.91
CA VAL A 41 18.33 -11.30 5.07
C VAL A 41 17.01 -10.79 5.66
N LYS A 42 15.98 -11.63 5.64
CA LYS A 42 14.64 -11.30 6.14
C LYS A 42 14.38 -12.01 7.46
N GLU A 43 14.13 -11.24 8.51
CA GLU A 43 13.60 -11.77 9.76
C GLU A 43 12.13 -12.14 9.58
N ILE A 44 11.73 -13.37 9.91
CA ILE A 44 10.31 -13.75 9.91
C ILE A 44 9.80 -13.66 11.34
N ARG A 45 8.80 -12.78 11.56
CA ARG A 45 8.18 -12.59 12.87
C ARG A 45 6.81 -13.27 12.91
N PRO A 46 6.49 -14.05 13.95
CA PRO A 46 5.16 -14.63 14.10
C PRO A 46 4.11 -13.54 14.38
N PRO A 47 2.84 -13.78 13.97
CA PRO A 47 1.67 -12.97 14.37
C PRO A 47 1.45 -13.06 15.88
N GLY A 48 2.14 -12.22 16.66
CA GLY A 48 1.95 -12.11 18.10
C GLY A 48 2.78 -13.08 18.96
N PRO A 49 2.44 -13.20 20.26
CA PRO A 49 3.17 -14.05 21.19
C PRO A 49 2.99 -15.52 20.80
N ALA A 50 4.06 -16.17 20.37
CA ALA A 50 4.06 -17.58 19.99
C ALA A 50 4.87 -18.40 21.00
N THR A 51 4.31 -19.55 21.38
CA THR A 51 4.99 -20.57 22.19
C THR A 51 6.24 -21.09 21.47
N GLU A 52 7.17 -21.70 22.19
CA GLU A 52 8.37 -22.31 21.59
C GLU A 52 7.99 -23.40 20.57
N ALA A 53 6.95 -24.18 20.85
CA ALA A 53 6.45 -25.22 19.95
C ALA A 53 5.88 -24.64 18.64
N GLU A 54 5.13 -23.53 18.72
CA GLU A 54 4.63 -22.81 17.55
C GLU A 54 5.75 -22.19 16.72
N ARG A 55 6.77 -21.61 17.38
CA ARG A 55 7.96 -21.08 16.70
C ARG A 55 8.77 -22.16 16.00
N ALA A 56 8.91 -23.34 16.62
CA ALA A 56 9.57 -24.49 16.01
C ALA A 56 8.76 -25.07 14.82
N ALA A 57 7.43 -25.13 14.93
CA ALA A 57 6.56 -25.54 13.83
C ALA A 57 6.63 -24.56 12.65
N LEU A 58 6.62 -23.25 12.93
CA LEU A 58 6.81 -22.18 11.96
C LEU A 58 8.17 -22.31 11.25
N GLY A 59 9.25 -22.50 12.01
CA GLY A 59 10.59 -22.72 11.46
C GLY A 59 10.67 -23.92 10.52
N ARG A 60 10.07 -25.06 10.89
CA ARG A 60 10.01 -26.25 10.03
C ARG A 60 9.24 -26.00 8.72
N ARG A 61 8.11 -25.28 8.79
CA ARG A 61 7.33 -24.92 7.59
C ARG A 61 8.11 -23.99 6.67
N LEU A 62 8.71 -22.94 7.22
CA LEU A 62 9.53 -21.99 6.44
C LEU A 62 10.74 -22.68 5.79
N LEU A 63 11.37 -23.62 6.48
CA LEU A 63 12.45 -24.43 5.91
C LEU A 63 11.96 -25.28 4.73
N ALA A 64 10.78 -25.90 4.84
CA ALA A 64 10.19 -26.69 3.75
C ALA A 64 9.84 -25.80 2.54
N GLU A 65 9.21 -24.65 2.76
CA GLU A 65 8.87 -23.69 1.70
C GLU A 65 10.10 -23.07 1.04
N ALA A 66 11.12 -22.74 1.81
CA ALA A 66 12.39 -22.24 1.29
C ALA A 66 13.09 -23.29 0.42
N ARG A 67 13.07 -24.57 0.82
CA ARG A 67 13.61 -25.67 0.03
C ARG A 67 12.84 -25.87 -1.28
N ALA A 68 11.51 -25.82 -1.23
CA ALA A 68 10.67 -25.89 -2.43
C ALA A 68 11.00 -24.73 -3.38
N THR A 69 11.13 -23.51 -2.85
CA THR A 69 11.48 -22.32 -3.64
C THR A 69 12.91 -22.36 -4.18
N ALA A 70 13.87 -22.93 -3.44
CA ALA A 70 15.26 -23.05 -3.90
C ALA A 70 15.42 -23.91 -5.16
N ALA A 71 14.45 -24.78 -5.47
CA ALA A 71 14.41 -25.54 -6.72
C ALA A 71 13.96 -24.71 -7.93
N LEU A 72 13.31 -23.55 -7.71
CA LEU A 72 12.83 -22.69 -8.79
C LEU A 72 14.00 -21.95 -9.46
N ARG A 73 14.36 -22.39 -10.67
CA ARG A 73 15.36 -21.72 -11.51
C ARG A 73 14.68 -20.84 -12.55
N HIS A 74 14.55 -19.55 -12.26
CA HIS A 74 14.04 -18.57 -13.21
C HIS A 74 14.75 -17.22 -13.03
N PRO A 75 15.19 -16.54 -14.10
CA PRO A 75 15.94 -15.28 -13.99
C PRO A 75 15.15 -14.13 -13.36
N GLY A 76 13.82 -14.23 -13.33
CA GLY A 76 12.93 -13.28 -12.65
C GLY A 76 12.54 -13.68 -11.22
N ALA A 77 13.04 -14.79 -10.66
CA ALA A 77 12.79 -15.18 -9.27
C ALA A 77 14.00 -14.85 -8.41
N VAL A 78 13.79 -14.28 -7.22
CA VAL A 78 14.87 -14.09 -6.23
C VAL A 78 15.23 -15.44 -5.63
N ALA A 79 16.49 -15.84 -5.74
CA ALA A 79 16.94 -17.12 -5.23
C ALA A 79 17.08 -17.08 -3.70
N VAL A 80 16.53 -18.10 -3.02
CA VAL A 80 16.81 -18.35 -1.60
C VAL A 80 18.12 -19.12 -1.49
N HIS A 81 19.02 -18.62 -0.64
CA HIS A 81 20.35 -19.20 -0.45
C HIS A 81 20.44 -20.05 0.82
N ASP A 82 19.75 -19.65 1.88
CA ASP A 82 19.86 -20.30 3.19
C ASP A 82 18.65 -19.96 4.07
N VAL A 83 18.42 -20.77 5.10
CA VAL A 83 17.48 -20.46 6.18
C VAL A 83 18.17 -20.71 7.51
N VAL A 84 18.22 -19.67 8.32
CA VAL A 84 18.93 -19.67 9.60
C VAL A 84 17.93 -19.56 10.73
N VAL A 85 18.14 -20.31 11.81
CA VAL A 85 17.39 -20.14 13.06
C VAL A 85 18.32 -19.57 14.11
N GLU A 86 18.04 -18.36 14.59
CA GLU A 86 18.85 -17.66 15.59
C GLU A 86 17.94 -17.18 16.72
N ARG A 87 18.24 -17.57 17.96
CA ARG A 87 17.42 -17.27 19.15
C ARG A 87 15.94 -17.64 18.96
N GLY A 88 15.69 -18.80 18.35
CA GLY A 88 14.34 -19.31 18.10
C GLY A 88 13.54 -18.54 17.05
N ARG A 89 14.18 -17.65 16.27
CA ARG A 89 13.57 -16.91 15.16
C ARG A 89 14.13 -17.38 13.82
N PRO A 90 13.28 -17.71 12.84
CA PRO A 90 13.72 -18.07 11.51
C PRO A 90 14.04 -16.81 10.68
N TRP A 91 15.14 -16.89 9.94
CA TRP A 91 15.67 -15.89 9.04
C TRP A 91 15.88 -16.51 7.68
N ILE A 92 15.51 -15.79 6.63
CA ILE A 92 15.68 -16.26 5.25
C ILE A 92 16.77 -15.42 4.60
N VAL A 93 17.80 -16.10 4.10
CA VAL A 93 18.90 -15.50 3.35
C VAL A 93 18.62 -15.71 1.87
N MET A 94 18.63 -14.63 1.11
CA MET A 94 18.28 -14.62 -0.31
C MET A 94 19.24 -13.74 -1.10
N GLU A 95 19.20 -13.89 -2.42
CA GLU A 95 19.97 -13.08 -3.35
C GLU A 95 19.66 -11.58 -3.16
N PHE A 96 20.71 -10.77 -3.03
CA PHE A 96 20.57 -9.32 -2.91
C PHE A 96 20.58 -8.65 -4.29
N HIS A 97 19.61 -7.77 -4.53
CA HIS A 97 19.54 -6.94 -5.73
C HIS A 97 19.36 -5.49 -5.35
N GLU A 98 20.23 -4.61 -5.85
CA GLU A 98 20.02 -3.17 -5.82
C GLU A 98 18.79 -2.83 -6.69
N SER A 99 17.67 -2.57 -6.01
CA SER A 99 16.35 -2.48 -6.63
C SER A 99 15.38 -1.70 -5.76
N ARG A 100 14.23 -1.32 -6.33
CA ARG A 100 13.10 -0.73 -5.62
C ARG A 100 11.89 -1.64 -5.75
N SER A 101 11.07 -1.75 -4.71
CA SER A 101 9.78 -2.43 -4.87
C SER A 101 8.85 -1.64 -5.79
N LEU A 102 7.98 -2.34 -6.51
CA LEU A 102 6.95 -1.71 -7.34
C LEU A 102 6.02 -0.85 -6.47
N ALA A 103 5.71 -1.28 -5.25
CA ALA A 103 4.98 -0.46 -4.28
C ALA A 103 5.65 0.90 -4.05
N ARG A 104 6.97 0.89 -3.80
CA ARG A 104 7.76 2.11 -3.61
C ARG A 104 7.78 2.98 -4.87
N LEU A 105 7.90 2.37 -6.05
CA LEU A 105 7.84 3.11 -7.31
C LEU A 105 6.50 3.80 -7.52
N ILE A 106 5.39 3.12 -7.22
CA ILE A 106 4.03 3.68 -7.31
C ILE A 106 3.87 4.83 -6.29
N ASP A 107 4.34 4.64 -5.06
CA ASP A 107 4.23 5.66 -4.02
C ASP A 107 5.07 6.91 -4.33
N GLU A 108 6.29 6.75 -4.86
CA GLU A 108 7.20 7.86 -5.15
C GLU A 108 6.90 8.58 -6.46
N ARG A 109 6.51 7.84 -7.51
CA ARG A 109 6.37 8.37 -8.88
C ARG A 109 4.93 8.45 -9.36
N GLY A 110 3.99 7.90 -8.60
CA GLY A 110 2.62 7.74 -9.02
C GLY A 110 2.43 6.56 -9.99
N PRO A 111 1.27 6.51 -10.67
CA PRO A 111 0.90 5.39 -11.53
C PRO A 111 1.82 5.25 -12.74
N LEU A 112 2.11 4.01 -13.11
CA LEU A 112 2.94 3.66 -14.25
C LEU A 112 2.13 3.68 -15.55
N GLY A 113 2.80 3.99 -16.66
CA GLY A 113 2.17 3.93 -17.99
C GLY A 113 1.89 2.49 -18.43
N VAL A 114 0.88 2.32 -19.29
CA VAL A 114 0.38 1.04 -19.81
C VAL A 114 1.51 0.10 -20.26
N ARG A 115 2.42 0.59 -21.11
CA ARG A 115 3.54 -0.21 -21.62
C ARG A 115 4.43 -0.77 -20.50
N ARG A 116 4.83 0.08 -19.55
CA ARG A 116 5.73 -0.35 -18.46
C ARG A 116 5.04 -1.35 -17.53
N THR A 117 3.76 -1.12 -17.23
CA THR A 117 2.95 -2.07 -16.45
C THR A 117 2.82 -3.41 -17.18
N ALA A 118 2.66 -3.40 -18.50
CA ALA A 118 2.61 -4.61 -19.31
C ALA A 118 3.94 -5.40 -19.31
N GLU A 119 5.08 -4.70 -19.45
CA GLU A 119 6.43 -5.31 -19.34
C GLU A 119 6.63 -5.99 -17.98
N ILE A 120 6.23 -5.32 -16.90
CA ILE A 120 6.28 -5.87 -15.54
C ILE A 120 5.35 -7.08 -15.44
N GLY A 121 4.12 -6.97 -15.91
CA GLY A 121 3.15 -8.06 -15.89
C GLY A 121 3.62 -9.31 -16.64
N ALA A 122 4.19 -9.14 -17.83
CA ALA A 122 4.74 -10.24 -18.61
C ALA A 122 5.89 -10.93 -17.87
N ALA A 123 6.81 -10.14 -17.27
CA ALA A 123 7.91 -10.68 -16.50
C ALA A 123 7.41 -11.47 -15.27
N LEU A 124 6.46 -10.94 -14.51
CA LEU A 124 5.87 -11.63 -13.36
C LEU A 124 5.15 -12.92 -13.77
N LEU A 125 4.36 -12.87 -14.83
CA LEU A 125 3.65 -14.03 -15.33
C LEU A 125 4.59 -15.13 -15.82
N SER A 126 5.73 -14.78 -16.42
CA SER A 126 6.79 -15.75 -16.75
C SER A 126 7.30 -16.49 -15.51
N VAL A 127 7.56 -15.76 -14.43
CA VAL A 127 8.00 -16.37 -13.16
C VAL A 127 6.91 -17.27 -12.58
N LEU A 128 5.65 -16.80 -12.53
CA LEU A 128 4.54 -17.56 -11.99
C LEU A 128 4.30 -18.86 -12.77
N ARG A 129 4.36 -18.81 -14.11
CA ARG A 129 4.23 -20.00 -14.96
C ARG A 129 5.34 -21.03 -14.67
N ALA A 130 6.58 -20.58 -14.50
CA ALA A 130 7.69 -21.45 -14.14
C ALA A 130 7.51 -22.09 -12.75
N ALA A 131 7.03 -21.31 -11.78
CA ALA A 131 6.73 -21.79 -10.44
C ALA A 131 5.58 -22.81 -10.45
N HIS A 132 4.48 -22.51 -11.15
CA HIS A 132 3.32 -23.39 -11.25
C HIS A 132 3.66 -24.71 -11.96
N ALA A 133 4.51 -24.68 -12.99
CA ALA A 133 5.01 -25.89 -13.64
C ALA A 133 5.85 -26.78 -12.71
N ALA A 134 6.47 -26.18 -11.69
CA ALA A 134 7.19 -26.89 -10.62
C ALA A 134 6.30 -27.24 -9.41
N GLY A 135 4.98 -27.02 -9.49
CA GLY A 135 4.04 -27.28 -8.39
C GLY A 135 4.07 -26.22 -7.27
N ILE A 136 4.73 -25.09 -7.48
CA ILE A 136 4.93 -24.04 -6.47
C ILE A 136 3.98 -22.87 -6.75
N ALA A 137 3.11 -22.54 -5.79
CA ALA A 137 2.30 -21.32 -5.81
C ALA A 137 2.95 -20.20 -4.99
N HIS A 138 2.85 -18.96 -5.45
CA HIS A 138 3.45 -17.81 -4.77
C HIS A 138 2.65 -17.38 -3.53
N ARG A 139 1.31 -17.33 -3.63
CA ARG A 139 0.33 -17.03 -2.58
C ARG A 139 0.31 -15.60 -2.02
N ASP A 140 1.33 -14.78 -2.28
CA ASP A 140 1.39 -13.37 -1.85
C ASP A 140 1.87 -12.42 -2.96
N VAL A 141 1.33 -12.51 -4.18
CA VAL A 141 1.72 -11.59 -5.26
C VAL A 141 1.15 -10.19 -4.98
N LYS A 142 2.02 -9.19 -4.86
CA LYS A 142 1.65 -7.78 -4.65
C LYS A 142 2.81 -6.86 -5.02
N PRO A 143 2.58 -5.55 -5.25
CA PRO A 143 3.64 -4.60 -5.58
C PRO A 143 4.82 -4.56 -4.59
N GLY A 144 4.59 -4.90 -3.31
CA GLY A 144 5.64 -4.97 -2.30
C GLY A 144 6.67 -6.09 -2.54
N ASN A 145 6.26 -7.17 -3.20
CA ASN A 145 7.08 -8.36 -3.47
C ASN A 145 7.64 -8.37 -4.90
N VAL A 146 7.41 -7.30 -5.67
CA VAL A 146 7.94 -7.11 -7.02
C VAL A 146 9.08 -6.11 -6.94
N LEU A 147 10.30 -6.54 -7.23
CA LEU A 147 11.49 -5.69 -7.25
C LEU A 147 11.80 -5.28 -8.69
N VAL A 148 12.12 -4.00 -8.88
CA VAL A 148 12.47 -3.40 -10.16
C VAL A 148 13.85 -2.77 -10.02
N ARG A 149 14.79 -3.26 -10.82
CA ARG A 149 16.15 -2.72 -10.90
C ARG A 149 16.21 -1.50 -11.83
N ASP A 150 17.28 -0.72 -11.71
CA ASP A 150 17.50 0.46 -12.54
C ASP A 150 17.77 0.13 -14.01
N ASP A 151 18.28 -1.08 -14.30
CA ASP A 151 18.41 -1.63 -15.65
C ASP A 151 17.06 -2.10 -16.26
N GLY A 152 15.97 -1.99 -15.49
CA GLY A 152 14.63 -2.36 -15.90
C GLY A 152 14.24 -3.81 -15.61
N ARG A 153 15.16 -4.66 -15.12
CA ARG A 153 14.88 -6.06 -14.75
C ARG A 153 13.87 -6.14 -13.62
N VAL A 154 12.95 -7.10 -13.73
CA VAL A 154 11.88 -7.36 -12.78
C VAL A 154 12.15 -8.69 -12.07
N LEU A 155 12.02 -8.68 -10.75
CA LEU A 155 12.24 -9.84 -9.90
C LEU A 155 11.04 -10.02 -8.96
N LEU A 156 10.65 -11.26 -8.71
CA LEU A 156 9.62 -11.65 -7.76
C LEU A 156 10.28 -12.32 -6.56
N THR A 157 9.96 -11.85 -5.36
CA THR A 157 10.49 -12.34 -4.07
C THR A 157 9.38 -12.86 -3.17
N ASP A 158 9.74 -13.51 -2.06
CA ASP A 158 8.82 -13.95 -0.99
C ASP A 158 7.83 -15.05 -1.40
N PHE A 159 8.26 -16.00 -2.23
CA PHE A 159 7.49 -17.21 -2.53
C PHE A 159 7.10 -17.97 -1.27
N GLY A 160 5.81 -18.29 -1.13
CA GLY A 160 5.32 -19.21 -0.11
C GLY A 160 5.29 -18.64 1.32
N LEU A 161 5.97 -17.53 1.61
CA LEU A 161 6.18 -16.99 2.97
C LEU A 161 4.91 -16.43 3.65
N ALA A 162 3.74 -16.55 3.02
CA ALA A 162 2.49 -16.20 3.65
C ALA A 162 2.19 -17.21 4.75
N LEU A 163 2.41 -16.79 5.99
CA LEU A 163 2.16 -17.54 7.21
C LEU A 163 0.66 -17.81 7.35
N HIS A 164 0.18 -18.82 6.64
CA HIS A 164 -1.19 -19.28 6.82
C HIS A 164 -1.23 -20.16 8.06
N THR A 165 -1.91 -19.67 9.10
CA THR A 165 -2.27 -20.41 10.32
C THR A 165 -3.29 -21.53 10.06
N GLY A 166 -3.62 -21.84 8.80
CA GLY A 166 -4.38 -23.03 8.42
C GLY A 166 -3.52 -24.29 8.46
N ARG A 167 -4.14 -25.41 8.82
CA ARG A 167 -3.56 -26.76 8.83
C ARG A 167 -2.76 -27.06 7.54
N PRO A 168 -1.72 -27.92 7.60
CA PRO A 168 -1.06 -28.41 6.40
C PRO A 168 -2.11 -29.01 5.46
N GLN A 169 -2.05 -28.62 4.19
CA GLN A 169 -2.68 -29.41 3.15
C GLN A 169 -1.90 -30.72 3.10
N HIS A 170 -2.63 -31.83 3.17
CA HIS A 170 -2.15 -33.20 2.97
C HIS A 170 -1.17 -33.23 1.79
N GLU A 171 0.12 -33.36 2.09
CA GLU A 171 1.07 -34.06 1.22
C GLU A 171 1.26 -35.43 1.86
N ASP A 172 1.04 -36.46 1.07
CA ASP A 172 1.07 -37.86 1.46
C ASP A 172 2.43 -38.23 2.09
N ILE A 173 2.47 -38.21 3.43
CA ILE A 173 3.46 -38.97 4.21
C ILE A 173 2.73 -40.24 4.65
N PRO A 174 3.08 -41.42 4.12
CA PRO A 174 2.57 -42.67 4.67
C PRO A 174 3.17 -42.86 6.07
N ASP A 175 2.31 -43.28 6.99
CA ASP A 175 2.58 -43.70 8.37
C ASP A 175 2.84 -42.61 9.42
N ALA A 176 1.75 -42.09 9.99
CA ALA A 176 1.68 -41.76 11.41
C ALA A 176 0.25 -42.04 11.94
N PRO A 177 0.07 -42.89 12.95
CA PRO A 177 -1.25 -43.23 13.48
C PRO A 177 -1.75 -42.18 14.48
N ASP A 178 -3.08 -42.03 14.51
CA ASP A 178 -3.90 -41.47 15.58
C ASP A 178 -3.80 -39.96 15.88
N ALA A 179 -4.67 -39.17 15.25
CA ALA A 179 -5.23 -37.96 15.85
C ALA A 179 -6.74 -37.87 15.56
N PRO A 180 -7.59 -37.51 16.56
CA PRO A 180 -9.02 -37.72 16.49
C PRO A 180 -9.73 -36.75 15.56
N ASP A 181 -10.78 -37.29 14.93
CA ASP A 181 -11.76 -36.61 14.08
C ASP A 181 -12.52 -35.49 14.81
N GLY A 182 -12.88 -34.46 14.03
CA GLY A 182 -14.09 -33.67 14.25
C GLY A 182 -13.99 -32.45 15.17
N VAL A 183 -13.65 -31.29 14.59
CA VAL A 183 -14.28 -30.01 14.96
C VAL A 183 -14.43 -29.15 13.69
N GLU A 184 -15.64 -29.12 13.13
CA GLU A 184 -16.07 -28.12 12.16
C GLU A 184 -16.23 -26.77 12.87
N GLY A 185 -15.13 -26.05 13.03
CA GLY A 185 -15.12 -24.70 13.61
C GLY A 185 -15.30 -23.64 12.54
N GLY A 186 -16.55 -23.29 12.23
CA GLY A 186 -16.91 -22.06 11.51
C GLY A 186 -16.63 -20.83 12.39
N GLY A 187 -15.37 -20.39 12.45
CA GLY A 187 -14.96 -19.15 13.10
C GLY A 187 -14.33 -18.18 12.08
N PRO A 188 -14.42 -16.84 12.30
CA PRO A 188 -13.78 -15.86 11.42
C PRO A 188 -12.29 -16.14 11.36
N VAL A 189 -11.75 -16.22 10.14
CA VAL A 189 -10.37 -16.61 9.84
C VAL A 189 -9.37 -15.74 10.61
N ALA A 190 -8.91 -16.22 11.76
CA ALA A 190 -7.81 -15.64 12.49
C ALA A 190 -6.51 -15.90 11.72
N GLY A 191 -5.82 -14.84 11.27
CA GLY A 191 -4.48 -14.92 10.70
C GLY A 191 -4.35 -14.66 9.20
N ILE A 192 -5.19 -13.80 8.61
CA ILE A 192 -4.88 -13.22 7.29
C ILE A 192 -3.85 -12.11 7.49
N GLU A 193 -2.57 -12.47 7.64
CA GLU A 193 -1.45 -11.54 7.55
C GLU A 193 -1.17 -11.23 6.07
N GLY A 194 -1.95 -10.33 5.50
CA GLY A 194 -1.78 -9.88 4.11
C GLY A 194 -2.42 -8.50 3.91
N SER A 195 -2.06 -7.81 2.83
CA SER A 195 -2.82 -6.63 2.41
C SER A 195 -4.10 -7.14 1.72
N PRO A 196 -5.30 -7.01 2.34
CA PRO A 196 -6.52 -7.67 1.87
C PRO A 196 -6.92 -7.26 0.45
N ALA A 197 -6.37 -6.15 -0.05
CA ALA A 197 -6.67 -5.63 -1.37
C ALA A 197 -6.10 -6.45 -2.54
N TYR A 198 -5.22 -7.43 -2.28
CA TYR A 198 -4.66 -8.34 -3.30
C TYR A 198 -5.09 -9.79 -3.10
N LEU A 199 -5.81 -10.07 -2.01
CA LEU A 199 -6.23 -11.41 -1.64
C LEU A 199 -7.40 -11.86 -2.54
N PRO A 200 -7.38 -13.07 -3.10
CA PRO A 200 -8.48 -13.54 -3.93
C PRO A 200 -9.71 -14.01 -3.12
N PRO A 201 -10.92 -13.97 -3.71
CA PRO A 201 -12.17 -14.27 -3.01
C PRO A 201 -12.23 -15.66 -2.38
N GLU A 202 -11.70 -16.68 -3.06
CA GLU A 202 -11.64 -18.05 -2.55
C GLU A 202 -10.77 -18.14 -1.30
N ARG A 203 -9.69 -17.34 -1.19
CA ARG A 203 -8.85 -17.29 0.02
C ARG A 203 -9.56 -16.60 1.16
N VAL A 204 -10.33 -15.53 0.89
CA VAL A 204 -11.20 -14.88 1.89
C VAL A 204 -12.23 -15.88 2.43
N ARG A 205 -12.72 -16.79 1.58
CA ARG A 205 -13.66 -17.88 1.95
C ARG A 205 -12.97 -19.10 2.60
N GLY A 206 -11.65 -19.07 2.83
CA GLY A 206 -10.90 -20.19 3.41
C GLY A 206 -10.52 -21.31 2.42
N GLY A 207 -10.78 -21.13 1.13
CA GLY A 207 -10.39 -22.05 0.07
C GLY A 207 -8.88 -22.10 -0.20
N PRO A 208 -8.40 -23.05 -1.02
CA PRO A 208 -6.98 -23.26 -1.28
C PRO A 208 -6.35 -22.09 -2.05
N GLY A 209 -5.05 -21.85 -1.81
CA GLY A 209 -4.23 -20.97 -2.64
C GLY A 209 -3.49 -21.77 -3.70
N GLY A 210 -3.67 -21.41 -4.97
CA GLY A 210 -3.06 -22.11 -6.11
C GLY A 210 -2.85 -21.19 -7.31
N PRO A 211 -2.58 -21.74 -8.51
CA PRO A 211 -2.26 -20.95 -9.70
C PRO A 211 -3.26 -19.85 -10.04
N ALA A 212 -4.56 -20.15 -9.95
CA ALA A 212 -5.61 -19.16 -10.21
C ALA A 212 -5.64 -18.02 -9.19
N ALA A 213 -5.24 -18.28 -7.94
CA ALA A 213 -5.14 -17.27 -6.89
C ALA A 213 -3.99 -16.28 -7.18
N ASP A 214 -2.84 -16.80 -7.63
CA ASP A 214 -1.70 -15.95 -8.04
C ASP A 214 -2.05 -15.08 -9.26
N LEU A 215 -2.84 -15.61 -10.20
CA LEU A 215 -3.32 -14.86 -11.36
C LEU A 215 -4.25 -13.70 -10.97
N TRP A 216 -5.14 -13.90 -10.00
CA TRP A 216 -5.94 -12.81 -9.43
C TRP A 216 -5.04 -11.73 -8.81
N SER A 217 -4.10 -12.15 -7.97
CA SER A 217 -3.18 -11.22 -7.29
C SER A 217 -2.27 -10.48 -8.28
N LEU A 218 -1.90 -11.10 -9.40
CA LEU A 218 -1.28 -10.43 -10.55
C LEU A 218 -2.22 -9.37 -11.14
N GLY A 219 -3.49 -9.69 -11.40
CA GLY A 219 -4.49 -8.73 -11.89
C GLY A 219 -4.63 -7.50 -10.97
N ALA A 220 -4.70 -7.73 -9.66
CA ALA A 220 -4.74 -6.66 -8.65
C ALA A 220 -3.44 -5.83 -8.61
N THR A 221 -2.29 -6.48 -8.82
CA THR A 221 -0.98 -5.81 -8.93
C THR A 221 -0.89 -4.92 -10.16
N LEU A 222 -1.39 -5.38 -11.32
CA LEU A 222 -1.44 -4.60 -12.56
C LEU A 222 -2.37 -3.41 -12.44
N TYR A 223 -3.55 -3.60 -11.85
CA TYR A 223 -4.47 -2.51 -11.53
C TYR A 223 -3.78 -1.46 -10.66
N ALA A 224 -3.15 -1.88 -9.55
CA ALA A 224 -2.46 -0.97 -8.65
C ALA A 224 -1.33 -0.19 -9.34
N ALA A 225 -0.58 -0.85 -10.24
CA ALA A 225 0.48 -0.21 -11.00
C ALA A 225 -0.04 0.88 -11.94
N VAL A 226 -1.17 0.67 -12.63
CA VAL A 226 -1.67 1.62 -13.64
C VAL A 226 -2.62 2.67 -13.08
N GLU A 227 -3.33 2.38 -12.00
CA GLU A 227 -4.25 3.33 -11.33
C GLU A 227 -3.60 4.05 -10.13
N GLY A 228 -2.52 3.48 -9.58
CA GLY A 228 -1.80 4.00 -8.40
C GLY A 228 -2.29 3.48 -7.06
N GLU A 229 -3.46 2.84 -7.04
CA GLU A 229 -4.07 2.30 -5.84
C GLU A 229 -4.68 0.92 -6.11
N PRO A 230 -4.74 0.02 -5.11
CA PRO A 230 -5.27 -1.32 -5.30
C PRO A 230 -6.79 -1.30 -5.58
N PRO A 231 -7.32 -2.25 -6.36
CA PRO A 231 -8.73 -2.23 -6.78
C PRO A 231 -9.73 -2.34 -5.61
N PHE A 232 -9.40 -3.20 -4.64
CA PHE A 232 -10.28 -3.51 -3.52
C PHE A 232 -9.91 -2.78 -2.22
N LEU A 233 -8.98 -1.82 -2.27
CA LEU A 233 -8.61 -1.07 -1.07
C LEU A 233 -9.80 -0.26 -0.55
N ARG A 234 -10.06 -0.37 0.75
CA ARG A 234 -11.05 0.42 1.50
C ARG A 234 -10.42 0.94 2.79
N SER A 235 -11.17 1.74 3.55
CA SER A 235 -10.72 2.38 4.80
C SER A 235 -10.33 1.39 5.90
N HIS A 236 -10.81 0.14 5.85
CA HIS A 236 -10.41 -0.92 6.78
C HIS A 236 -10.33 -2.29 6.10
N ALA A 237 -9.65 -3.22 6.76
CA ALA A 237 -9.39 -4.56 6.24
C ALA A 237 -10.67 -5.33 5.90
N LEU A 238 -11.64 -5.35 6.82
CA LEU A 238 -12.95 -5.99 6.58
C LEU A 238 -13.68 -5.40 5.36
N GLY A 239 -13.65 -4.08 5.18
CA GLY A 239 -14.27 -3.43 4.03
C GLY A 239 -13.59 -3.83 2.72
N SER A 240 -12.27 -3.99 2.75
CA SER A 240 -11.51 -4.46 1.58
C SER A 240 -11.83 -5.92 1.26
N MET A 241 -11.97 -6.78 2.28
CA MET A 241 -12.40 -8.17 2.10
C MET A 241 -13.84 -8.26 1.55
N VAL A 242 -14.76 -7.42 2.04
CA VAL A 242 -16.13 -7.35 1.49
C VAL A 242 -16.11 -6.90 0.02
N ALA A 243 -15.30 -5.90 -0.33
CA ALA A 243 -15.14 -5.46 -1.71
C ALA A 243 -14.62 -6.60 -2.62
N VAL A 244 -13.63 -7.37 -2.16
CA VAL A 244 -13.16 -8.59 -2.85
C VAL A 244 -14.31 -9.58 -3.03
N LEU A 245 -15.06 -9.89 -1.97
CA LEU A 245 -16.16 -10.88 -2.03
C LEU A 245 -17.30 -10.46 -2.95
N LEU A 246 -17.54 -9.16 -3.09
CA LEU A 246 -18.55 -8.60 -4.00
C LEU A 246 -18.02 -8.36 -5.42
N GLY A 247 -16.70 -8.38 -5.63
CA GLY A 247 -16.09 -8.02 -6.91
C GLY A 247 -16.25 -6.52 -7.20
N ASP A 248 -16.41 -5.71 -6.14
CA ASP A 248 -16.63 -4.27 -6.23
C ASP A 248 -15.28 -3.55 -6.30
N TYR A 249 -14.92 -3.09 -7.49
CA TYR A 249 -13.79 -2.18 -7.69
C TYR A 249 -14.10 -1.18 -8.81
N PRO A 250 -13.53 0.03 -8.76
CA PRO A 250 -13.72 1.01 -9.82
C PRO A 250 -13.20 0.46 -11.16
N PRO A 251 -13.93 0.64 -12.28
CA PRO A 251 -13.40 0.31 -13.59
C PRO A 251 -12.09 1.06 -13.84
N PRO A 252 -11.04 0.41 -14.36
CA PRO A 252 -9.74 1.04 -14.53
C PRO A 252 -9.80 2.14 -15.60
N ARG A 253 -9.41 3.36 -15.24
CA ARG A 253 -9.50 4.55 -16.11
C ARG A 253 -8.24 4.76 -16.95
N ARG A 254 -7.10 4.24 -16.50
CA ARG A 254 -5.76 4.43 -17.09
C ARG A 254 -5.22 3.14 -17.73
N ALA A 255 -5.90 2.01 -17.54
CA ALA A 255 -5.42 0.71 -18.02
C ALA A 255 -5.30 0.62 -19.55
N GLY A 256 -6.15 1.29 -20.33
CA GLY A 256 -6.09 1.22 -21.80
C GLY A 256 -6.04 -0.23 -22.30
N ALA A 257 -4.98 -0.59 -23.02
CA ALA A 257 -4.77 -1.96 -23.53
C ALA A 257 -4.64 -3.04 -22.44
N LEU A 258 -4.41 -2.67 -21.18
CA LEU A 258 -4.37 -3.61 -20.04
C LEU A 258 -5.76 -3.93 -19.47
N ALA A 259 -6.82 -3.18 -19.82
CA ALA A 259 -8.14 -3.39 -19.23
C ALA A 259 -8.64 -4.84 -19.41
N PRO A 260 -8.56 -5.47 -20.61
CA PRO A 260 -9.03 -6.84 -20.80
C PRO A 260 -8.29 -7.88 -19.95
N VAL A 261 -6.97 -7.73 -19.77
CA VAL A 261 -6.20 -8.67 -18.94
C VAL A 261 -6.47 -8.45 -17.46
N ILE A 262 -6.60 -7.19 -17.00
CA ILE A 262 -6.94 -6.89 -15.60
C ILE A 262 -8.33 -7.47 -15.27
N GLU A 263 -9.35 -7.16 -16.08
CA GLU A 263 -10.71 -7.64 -15.87
C GLU A 263 -10.82 -9.16 -15.98
N GLY A 264 -10.09 -9.77 -16.92
CA GLY A 264 -10.05 -11.22 -17.09
C GLY A 264 -9.39 -11.95 -15.91
N LEU A 265 -8.32 -11.39 -15.35
CA LEU A 265 -7.64 -11.95 -14.17
C LEU A 265 -8.45 -11.73 -12.87
N LEU A 266 -9.23 -10.64 -12.79
CA LEU A 266 -10.08 -10.30 -11.66
C LEU A 266 -11.50 -10.90 -11.74
N ARG A 267 -11.68 -12.00 -12.47
CA ARG A 267 -12.92 -12.79 -12.43
C ARG A 267 -13.07 -13.48 -11.07
N GLN A 268 -14.25 -13.34 -10.46
CA GLN A 268 -14.53 -13.85 -9.11
C GLN A 268 -14.28 -15.35 -8.99
N ARG A 269 -14.74 -16.10 -9.99
CA ARG A 269 -14.65 -17.56 -10.05
C ARG A 269 -13.30 -17.98 -10.63
N PRO A 270 -12.49 -18.81 -9.91
CA PRO A 270 -11.18 -19.23 -10.40
C PRO A 270 -11.20 -19.91 -11.78
N ASP A 271 -12.25 -20.67 -12.07
CA ASP A 271 -12.51 -21.37 -13.34
C ASP A 271 -12.85 -20.43 -14.51
N GLU A 272 -13.30 -19.21 -14.22
CA GLU A 272 -13.62 -18.19 -15.23
C GLU A 272 -12.47 -17.20 -15.46
N ARG A 273 -11.38 -17.29 -14.68
CA ARG A 273 -10.24 -16.38 -14.82
C ARG A 273 -9.50 -16.62 -16.12
N MET A 274 -9.00 -15.53 -16.70
CA MET A 274 -8.19 -15.57 -17.90
C MET A 274 -7.01 -16.54 -17.73
N PRO A 275 -6.85 -17.52 -18.63
CA PRO A 275 -5.72 -18.45 -18.58
C PRO A 275 -4.37 -17.72 -18.73
N ALA A 276 -3.34 -18.23 -18.08
CA ALA A 276 -2.00 -17.64 -18.11
C ALA A 276 -1.43 -17.46 -19.52
N ALA A 277 -1.71 -18.38 -20.46
CA ALA A 277 -1.26 -18.27 -21.84
C ALA A 277 -1.90 -17.07 -22.57
N GLU A 278 -3.19 -16.83 -22.34
CA GLU A 278 -3.91 -15.70 -22.94
C GLU A 278 -3.47 -14.37 -22.32
N ALA A 279 -3.31 -14.33 -20.99
CA ALA A 279 -2.81 -13.16 -20.29
C ALA A 279 -1.41 -12.78 -20.79
N ALA A 280 -0.51 -13.74 -21.02
CA ALA A 280 0.83 -13.50 -21.56
C ALA A 280 0.78 -12.82 -22.93
N ARG A 281 -0.04 -13.34 -23.86
CA ARG A 281 -0.22 -12.75 -25.19
C ARG A 281 -0.71 -11.31 -25.13
N LEU A 282 -1.68 -11.01 -24.27
CA LEU A 282 -2.22 -9.65 -24.12
C LEU A 282 -1.20 -8.69 -23.50
N LEU A 283 -0.44 -9.15 -22.50
CA LEU A 283 0.62 -8.36 -21.87
C LEU A 283 1.75 -8.06 -22.86
N GLU A 284 2.19 -9.04 -23.64
CA GLU A 284 3.19 -8.86 -24.70
C GLU A 284 2.71 -7.85 -25.76
N THR A 285 1.45 -7.95 -26.18
CA THR A 285 0.85 -7.01 -27.15
C THR A 285 0.81 -5.58 -26.60
N ALA A 286 0.41 -5.42 -25.33
CA ALA A 286 0.38 -4.13 -24.65
C ALA A 286 1.80 -3.55 -24.44
N ALA A 287 2.79 -4.39 -24.16
CA ALA A 287 4.19 -4.00 -24.01
C ALA A 287 4.82 -3.57 -25.35
N ALA A 288 4.48 -4.23 -26.45
CA ALA A 288 4.92 -3.87 -27.79
C ALA A 288 4.33 -2.55 -28.32
N GLY A 289 3.36 -1.95 -27.61
CA GLY A 289 2.70 -0.72 -28.02
C GLY A 289 1.59 -0.91 -29.07
N GLY A 290 1.14 -2.14 -29.31
CA GLY A 290 0.15 -2.50 -30.34
C GLY A 290 -1.30 -2.11 -30.04
N GLY A 291 -1.54 -1.18 -29.12
CA GLY A 291 -2.87 -0.83 -28.61
C GLY A 291 -3.49 0.44 -29.18
N SER A 292 -3.45 0.64 -30.50
CA SER A 292 -4.40 1.54 -31.18
C SER A 292 -4.93 0.86 -32.43
N LEU A 293 -5.85 -0.08 -32.20
CA LEU A 293 -6.83 -0.50 -33.20
C LEU A 293 -8.23 -0.30 -32.60
N VAL A 294 -8.53 0.94 -32.25
CA VAL A 294 -9.91 1.40 -32.40
C VAL A 294 -10.04 1.73 -33.88
N PRO A 295 -10.91 1.04 -34.66
CA PRO A 295 -11.23 1.51 -36.00
C PRO A 295 -11.81 2.92 -35.84
N ARG A 296 -11.05 3.95 -36.23
CA ARG A 296 -11.63 5.27 -36.44
C ARG A 296 -12.70 5.09 -37.52
N PRO A 297 -13.98 5.42 -37.26
CA PRO A 297 -14.95 5.47 -38.34
C PRO A 297 -14.42 6.46 -39.39
N ARG A 298 -14.26 5.97 -40.63
CA ARG A 298 -13.93 6.84 -41.76
C ARG A 298 -15.01 7.92 -41.84
N PRO A 299 -14.68 9.22 -41.85
CA PRO A 299 -15.67 10.24 -42.13
C PRO A 299 -16.19 10.04 -43.56
N PRO A 300 -17.50 10.18 -43.82
CA PRO A 300 -18.03 10.06 -45.16
C PRO A 300 -17.41 11.14 -46.05
N TRP A 301 -16.95 10.72 -47.22
CA TRP A 301 -16.46 11.58 -48.30
C TRP A 301 -17.52 12.65 -48.60
N ARG A 302 -17.16 13.93 -48.43
CA ARG A 302 -17.94 15.08 -48.91
C ARG A 302 -17.16 15.77 -50.03
N PRO A 303 -17.75 15.97 -51.23
CA PRO A 303 -17.12 16.73 -52.31
C PRO A 303 -16.87 18.18 -51.89
N GLY A 304 -15.75 18.74 -52.33
CA GLY A 304 -15.24 20.05 -51.93
C GLY A 304 -16.12 21.24 -52.34
N ALA A 305 -16.08 22.29 -51.52
CA ALA A 305 -16.58 23.62 -51.83
C ALA A 305 -15.59 24.68 -51.31
N PRO A 306 -15.57 25.89 -51.91
CA PRO A 306 -14.33 26.65 -52.18
C PRO A 306 -13.90 27.63 -51.07
N ALA A 307 -12.67 28.14 -51.24
CA ALA A 307 -11.88 28.97 -50.33
C ALA A 307 -12.56 30.26 -49.82
N PRO A 308 -12.24 30.73 -48.59
CA PRO A 308 -12.83 31.95 -48.04
C PRO A 308 -12.03 33.20 -48.39
N ARG A 309 -12.75 34.24 -48.86
CA ARG A 309 -12.31 35.65 -48.86
C ARG A 309 -12.64 36.29 -47.49
N ARG A 310 -11.76 37.16 -47.00
CA ARG A 310 -11.97 38.09 -45.87
C ARG A 310 -11.63 39.52 -46.34
N PRO A 311 -11.96 40.61 -45.61
CA PRO A 311 -13.05 40.84 -44.64
C PRO A 311 -13.79 42.19 -44.87
N ARG A 312 -14.86 42.49 -44.11
CA ARG A 312 -15.25 43.87 -43.77
C ARG A 312 -15.67 43.97 -42.31
N SER A 313 -15.38 45.15 -41.78
CA SER A 313 -15.15 45.52 -40.39
C SER A 313 -16.41 46.03 -39.69
N GLY A 314 -16.50 45.79 -38.38
CA GLY A 314 -17.57 46.28 -37.48
C GLY A 314 -18.28 45.09 -36.82
N ALA A 315 -18.30 44.85 -35.52
CA ALA A 315 -18.05 45.73 -34.39
C ALA A 315 -17.26 45.00 -33.29
N VAL A 316 -16.48 45.83 -32.61
CA VAL A 316 -15.66 45.59 -31.43
C VAL A 316 -16.55 45.32 -30.19
N ALA A 317 -15.93 44.67 -29.19
CA ALA A 317 -16.38 44.36 -27.83
C ALA A 317 -17.02 42.96 -27.70
N SER A 318 -16.41 41.94 -27.09
CA SER A 318 -15.70 41.99 -25.80
C SER A 318 -14.84 40.72 -25.60
N VAL A 319 -13.54 40.78 -25.88
CA VAL A 319 -12.53 39.85 -25.32
C VAL A 319 -11.21 40.62 -25.16
N THR A 320 -11.13 41.41 -24.10
CA THR A 320 -9.90 42.07 -23.63
C THR A 320 -9.83 41.90 -22.13
N ALA A 321 -9.59 40.67 -21.66
CA ALA A 321 -9.26 40.42 -20.25
C ALA A 321 -8.50 39.10 -19.98
N LEU A 322 -7.97 38.39 -21.00
CA LEU A 322 -7.29 37.10 -20.74
C LEU A 322 -6.02 36.84 -21.57
N ALA A 323 -5.30 37.90 -21.97
CA ALA A 323 -4.06 37.77 -22.75
C ALA A 323 -2.97 38.79 -22.35
N LEU A 324 -2.82 39.07 -21.05
CA LEU A 324 -1.74 39.91 -20.51
C LEU A 324 -0.96 39.29 -19.33
N VAL A 325 -0.81 37.96 -19.27
CA VAL A 325 0.16 37.33 -18.33
C VAL A 325 1.07 36.29 -18.99
N ALA A 326 0.85 35.91 -20.24
CA ALA A 326 1.70 34.96 -20.96
C ALA A 326 2.51 35.65 -22.09
N ALA A 327 3.48 36.48 -21.71
CA ALA A 327 4.68 36.83 -22.50
C ALA A 327 5.36 38.08 -21.90
N GLY A 328 6.07 37.89 -20.78
CA GLY A 328 6.95 38.88 -20.22
C GLY A 328 8.24 38.21 -19.77
N LEU A 329 9.15 38.05 -20.73
CA LEU A 329 10.57 37.76 -20.53
C LEU A 329 10.94 36.32 -20.08
N GLY A 330 10.93 35.42 -21.05
CA GLY A 330 12.08 34.51 -21.16
C GLY A 330 13.28 35.29 -21.66
N THR A 331 14.39 35.26 -20.93
CA THR A 331 15.77 35.30 -21.44
C THR A 331 16.73 35.07 -20.27
N TRP A 332 17.10 33.82 -19.99
CA TRP A 332 18.51 33.46 -19.81
C TRP A 332 18.70 31.95 -19.80
N THR A 333 19.21 31.45 -20.91
CA THR A 333 19.76 30.11 -21.06
C THR A 333 21.19 30.06 -20.53
N ALA A 334 21.47 29.04 -19.72
CA ALA A 334 22.76 28.36 -19.56
C ALA A 334 24.00 29.22 -19.22
N ARG A 335 24.49 29.08 -17.97
CA ARG A 335 25.92 28.83 -17.69
C ARG A 335 26.16 28.47 -16.21
N TRP A 336 26.81 27.31 -16.04
CA TRP A 336 27.76 26.92 -14.98
C TRP A 336 27.26 26.00 -13.85
N THR A 337 27.56 24.71 -14.08
CA THR A 337 28.03 23.74 -13.11
C THR A 337 29.15 24.26 -12.19
N SER A 338 29.10 23.83 -10.92
CA SER A 338 30.22 23.57 -10.01
C SER A 338 30.95 24.78 -9.39
N VAL A 339 30.81 25.02 -8.08
CA VAL A 339 31.61 24.47 -6.95
C VAL A 339 31.13 25.18 -5.68
N GLY A 340 30.88 24.42 -4.61
CA GLY A 340 30.65 24.99 -3.29
C GLY A 340 30.13 23.95 -2.30
N ASN A 341 31.00 23.03 -1.88
CA ASN A 341 30.82 22.22 -0.68
C ASN A 341 30.42 23.11 0.50
N GLY A 342 29.35 22.72 1.19
CA GLY A 342 28.94 23.28 2.48
C GLY A 342 27.84 22.41 3.03
N ASP A 343 28.15 21.71 4.12
CA ASP A 343 27.27 20.79 4.83
C ASP A 343 25.86 21.34 5.06
N ALA A 344 24.88 20.72 4.42
CA ALA A 344 23.48 20.84 4.80
C ALA A 344 22.83 19.47 4.62
N ALA A 345 22.58 18.81 5.76
CA ALA A 345 21.90 17.54 5.84
C ALA A 345 20.62 17.55 5.00
N ALA A 346 20.55 16.67 4.00
CA ALA A 346 19.29 16.33 3.37
C ALA A 346 18.36 15.75 4.46
N PRO A 347 17.14 16.28 4.67
CA PRO A 347 16.19 15.59 5.52
C PRO A 347 15.84 14.28 4.83
N ALA A 348 16.18 13.19 5.51
CA ALA A 348 15.97 11.83 5.07
C ALA A 348 14.51 11.59 4.62
N ALA A 349 14.37 10.84 3.53
CA ALA A 349 13.12 10.24 3.11
C ALA A 349 12.52 9.42 4.27
N ASP A 350 11.27 9.73 4.64
CA ASP A 350 10.56 9.21 5.82
C ASP A 350 10.23 7.70 5.68
N PRO A 351 10.83 6.81 6.50
CA PRO A 351 10.43 5.42 6.65
C PRO A 351 9.35 5.33 7.72
N PHE A 352 8.09 5.02 7.35
CA PHE A 352 6.96 4.76 8.27
C PHE A 352 7.06 5.45 9.65
N VAL A 353 6.53 6.67 9.78
CA VAL A 353 6.35 7.32 11.10
C VAL A 353 5.87 6.30 12.14
N GLU A 354 6.75 6.01 13.10
CA GLU A 354 6.52 5.05 14.17
C GLU A 354 5.39 5.57 15.06
N LEU A 355 4.48 4.72 15.52
CA LEU A 355 3.37 5.11 16.39
C LEU A 355 3.58 4.57 17.80
N ALA A 356 3.75 5.46 18.78
CA ALA A 356 3.86 5.13 20.18
C ALA A 356 2.47 5.14 20.86
N PRO A 357 2.20 4.22 21.81
CA PRO A 357 0.98 4.30 22.61
C PRO A 357 0.96 5.57 23.45
N TYR A 358 -0.18 6.25 23.47
CA TYR A 358 -0.49 7.39 24.32
C TYR A 358 -1.81 7.12 25.02
N ARG A 359 -1.84 7.35 26.33
CA ARG A 359 -3.05 7.26 27.14
C ARG A 359 -3.30 8.61 27.79
N GLU A 360 -4.49 9.14 27.58
CA GLU A 360 -5.04 10.24 28.34
C GLU A 360 -5.82 9.67 29.51
N ALA A 361 -5.49 10.10 30.73
CA ALA A 361 -6.09 9.56 31.94
C ALA A 361 -7.62 9.78 31.92
N ASP A 362 -8.37 8.72 32.19
CA ASP A 362 -9.84 8.72 32.26
C ASP A 362 -10.55 9.26 31.00
N ALA A 363 -9.92 9.14 29.82
CA ALA A 363 -10.46 9.72 28.59
C ALA A 363 -10.32 8.80 27.37
N TYR A 364 -9.10 8.49 26.94
CA TYR A 364 -8.86 7.65 25.75
C TYR A 364 -7.43 7.10 25.68
N ALA A 365 -7.28 5.97 24.99
CA ALA A 365 -6.01 5.47 24.49
C ALA A 365 -5.93 5.63 22.96
N VAL A 366 -4.76 5.98 22.45
CA VAL A 366 -4.51 6.17 21.00
C VAL A 366 -3.03 5.96 20.71
N ARG A 367 -2.68 5.56 19.49
CA ARG A 367 -1.29 5.55 19.05
C ARG A 367 -0.98 6.82 18.25
N VAL A 368 0.03 7.56 18.66
CA VAL A 368 0.44 8.85 18.06
C VAL A 368 1.86 8.76 17.51
N PRO A 369 2.25 9.58 16.51
CA PRO A 369 3.62 9.63 16.01
C PRO A 369 4.67 9.76 17.12
N ALA A 370 5.61 8.82 17.14
CA ALA A 370 6.74 8.82 18.04
C ALA A 370 7.62 10.05 17.76
N GLY A 371 7.99 10.78 18.80
CA GLY A 371 8.85 11.96 18.71
C GLY A 371 8.15 13.28 18.38
N TRP A 372 6.84 13.31 18.14
CA TRP A 372 6.12 14.59 18.04
C TRP A 372 5.89 15.18 19.44
N PRO A 373 6.37 16.39 19.74
CA PRO A 373 6.08 17.06 21.00
C PRO A 373 4.57 17.14 21.26
N ALA A 374 4.16 16.65 22.43
CA ALA A 374 2.79 16.73 22.90
C ALA A 374 2.60 18.05 23.69
N GLU A 375 1.53 18.77 23.37
CA GLU A 375 1.12 19.99 24.07
C GLU A 375 -0.31 19.81 24.57
N ARG A 376 -0.52 20.01 25.88
CA ARG A 376 -1.86 20.04 26.49
C ARG A 376 -2.33 21.48 26.66
N ARG A 377 -3.58 21.74 26.25
CA ARG A 377 -4.31 22.98 26.58
C ARG A 377 -5.72 22.62 27.05
N GLY A 378 -5.92 22.62 28.36
CA GLY A 378 -7.16 22.10 28.96
C GLY A 378 -7.37 20.63 28.58
N ALA A 379 -8.56 20.29 28.07
CA ALA A 379 -8.89 18.94 27.58
C ALA A 379 -8.42 18.65 26.14
N VAL A 380 -7.67 19.57 25.52
CA VAL A 380 -7.20 19.41 24.13
C VAL A 380 -5.74 18.98 24.12
N MET A 381 -5.46 17.88 23.43
CA MET A 381 -4.11 17.43 23.14
C MET A 381 -3.71 17.77 21.71
N ARG A 382 -2.47 18.24 21.53
CA ARG A 382 -1.89 18.54 20.22
C ARG A 382 -0.51 17.91 20.09
N TRP A 383 -0.24 17.36 18.92
CA TRP A 383 1.08 16.91 18.52
C TRP A 383 1.47 17.62 17.24
N ARG A 384 2.71 18.07 17.14
CA ARG A 384 3.20 18.76 15.93
C ARG A 384 4.58 18.25 15.57
N ASP A 385 4.82 18.06 14.29
CA ASP A 385 6.16 17.90 13.76
C ASP A 385 6.60 19.22 13.16
N GLY A 386 7.50 19.91 13.86
CA GLY A 386 8.02 21.21 13.42
C GLY A 386 8.80 21.12 12.11
N ALA A 387 9.38 19.96 11.76
CA ALA A 387 10.19 19.80 10.56
C ALA A 387 9.35 19.58 9.29
N SER A 388 8.20 18.91 9.42
CA SER A 388 7.34 18.57 8.28
C SER A 388 6.04 19.38 8.20
N GLY A 389 5.78 20.22 9.21
CA GLY A 389 4.54 20.98 9.32
C GLY A 389 3.31 20.12 9.64
N ARG A 390 3.48 18.83 9.96
CA ARG A 390 2.36 17.94 10.31
C ARG A 390 1.82 18.27 11.70
N GLY A 391 0.51 18.04 11.90
CA GLY A 391 -0.12 18.24 13.19
C GLY A 391 -1.31 17.34 13.43
N LEU A 392 -1.44 16.83 14.65
CA LEU A 392 -2.58 16.08 15.15
C LEU A 392 -3.18 16.84 16.34
N ARG A 393 -4.51 16.89 16.41
CA ARG A 393 -5.24 17.43 17.54
C ARG A 393 -6.37 16.48 17.92
N ILE A 394 -6.50 16.19 19.21
CA ILE A 394 -7.63 15.43 19.77
C ILE A 394 -8.30 16.31 20.82
N ALA A 395 -9.63 16.45 20.74
CA ALA A 395 -10.42 17.22 21.69
C ALA A 395 -11.77 16.53 21.97
N PRO A 396 -12.34 16.69 23.17
CA PRO A 396 -13.74 16.34 23.43
C PRO A 396 -14.67 17.10 22.48
N ALA A 397 -15.64 16.38 21.92
CA ALA A 397 -16.64 16.88 20.99
C ALA A 397 -17.97 16.15 21.22
N PRO A 398 -18.70 16.48 22.30
CA PRO A 398 -20.01 15.89 22.57
C PRO A 398 -21.04 16.32 21.52
N GLY A 399 -22.11 15.52 21.39
CA GLY A 399 -23.21 15.77 20.47
C GLY A 399 -23.09 15.06 19.13
N ASP A 400 -23.98 15.42 18.19
CA ASP A 400 -24.04 14.78 16.88
C ASP A 400 -22.75 15.04 16.06
N PRO A 401 -22.08 13.98 15.56
CA PRO A 401 -20.81 14.12 14.84
C PRO A 401 -20.90 15.02 13.60
N LEU A 402 -21.93 14.85 12.77
CA LEU A 402 -22.03 15.55 11.48
C LEU A 402 -22.45 17.01 11.66
N ALA A 403 -23.45 17.28 12.51
CA ALA A 403 -23.84 18.64 12.88
C ALA A 403 -22.67 19.36 13.56
N GLY A 404 -21.92 18.65 14.40
CA GLY A 404 -20.71 19.11 15.04
C GLY A 404 -19.63 19.57 14.04
N LEU A 405 -19.31 18.75 13.04
CA LEU A 405 -18.34 19.12 12.01
C LEU A 405 -18.85 20.26 11.11
N ARG A 406 -20.14 20.29 10.78
CA ARG A 406 -20.76 21.42 10.06
C ARG A 406 -20.64 22.73 10.84
N ALA A 407 -20.80 22.68 12.16
CA ALA A 407 -20.61 23.85 13.03
C ALA A 407 -19.14 24.27 13.10
N ALA A 408 -18.23 23.30 13.22
CA ALA A 408 -16.77 23.55 13.23
C ALA A 408 -16.29 24.21 11.94
N GLU A 409 -16.80 23.76 10.78
CA GLU A 409 -16.51 24.38 9.50
C GLU A 409 -17.00 25.83 9.44
N ARG A 410 -18.27 26.09 9.78
CA ARG A 410 -18.81 27.45 9.79
C ARG A 410 -18.00 28.38 10.69
N ALA A 411 -17.60 27.90 11.87
CA ALA A 411 -16.78 28.68 12.79
C ALA A 411 -15.37 28.96 12.22
N ALA A 412 -14.74 27.98 11.55
CA ALA A 412 -13.43 28.15 10.95
C ALA A 412 -13.45 29.19 9.81
N LEU A 413 -14.52 29.21 9.00
CA LEU A 413 -14.73 30.19 7.95
C LEU A 413 -15.01 31.59 8.50
N ALA A 414 -15.88 31.71 9.51
CA ALA A 414 -16.18 32.98 10.15
C ALA A 414 -14.95 33.62 10.82
N GLN A 415 -14.03 32.79 11.33
CA GLN A 415 -12.79 33.23 11.96
C GLN A 415 -11.62 33.45 10.97
N GLY A 416 -11.83 33.19 9.67
CA GLY A 416 -10.79 33.35 8.65
C GLY A 416 -9.57 32.44 8.83
N ARG A 417 -9.71 31.28 9.49
CA ARG A 417 -8.58 30.42 9.88
C ARG A 417 -7.93 29.64 8.72
N HIS A 418 -8.63 29.55 7.58
CA HIS A 418 -8.22 28.79 6.42
C HIS A 418 -8.30 29.65 5.14
N PRO A 419 -7.30 30.50 4.87
CA PRO A 419 -7.23 31.25 3.63
C PRO A 419 -7.26 30.32 2.41
N GLY A 420 -8.05 30.66 1.38
CA GLY A 420 -8.19 29.80 0.19
C GLY A 420 -8.84 28.44 0.47
N TYR A 421 -9.71 28.37 1.49
CA TYR A 421 -10.46 27.17 1.85
C TYR A 421 -11.18 26.54 0.67
N ALA A 422 -11.02 25.22 0.50
CA ALA A 422 -11.88 24.41 -0.35
C ALA A 422 -12.29 23.13 0.39
N ARG A 423 -13.60 22.85 0.41
CA ARG A 423 -14.13 21.62 0.97
C ARG A 423 -13.89 20.47 -0.02
N VAL A 424 -13.26 19.40 0.46
CA VAL A 424 -13.11 18.15 -0.30
C VAL A 424 -14.28 17.22 0.02
N ARG A 425 -14.56 17.00 1.31
CA ARG A 425 -15.66 16.14 1.79
C ARG A 425 -16.21 16.63 3.12
N LEU A 426 -17.51 16.46 3.35
CA LEU A 426 -18.14 16.60 4.66
C LEU A 426 -19.37 15.70 4.73
N GLY A 427 -19.36 14.68 5.59
CA GLY A 427 -20.44 13.71 5.64
C GLY A 427 -20.23 12.59 6.66
N PRO A 428 -21.06 11.53 6.62
CA PRO A 428 -20.86 10.34 7.43
C PRO A 428 -19.47 9.73 7.21
N GLY A 429 -18.86 9.27 8.31
CA GLY A 429 -17.47 8.80 8.37
C GLY A 429 -17.31 7.54 9.22
N PRO A 430 -16.08 7.01 9.32
CA PRO A 430 -15.80 5.75 10.01
C PRO A 430 -16.03 5.85 11.53
N GLY A 431 -16.69 4.83 12.12
CA GLY A 431 -16.80 4.65 13.57
C GLY A 431 -17.99 3.77 14.00
N PRO A 432 -17.86 2.94 15.06
CA PRO A 432 -19.00 2.24 15.64
C PRO A 432 -19.96 3.28 16.23
N ARG A 433 -21.25 3.18 15.87
CA ARG A 433 -22.36 4.11 16.21
C ARG A 433 -22.46 5.43 15.39
N GLY A 434 -21.82 5.52 14.21
CA GLY A 434 -22.11 6.59 13.23
C GLY A 434 -21.31 7.88 13.41
N GLY A 435 -20.04 7.86 13.00
CA GLY A 435 -19.17 9.04 12.99
C GLY A 435 -19.36 9.96 11.79
N ALA A 436 -18.62 11.06 11.76
CA ALA A 436 -18.59 12.00 10.63
C ALA A 436 -17.16 12.43 10.31
N GLU A 437 -16.93 12.80 9.06
CA GLU A 437 -15.62 13.24 8.56
C GLU A 437 -15.76 14.54 7.75
N TRP A 438 -14.78 15.42 7.91
CA TRP A 438 -14.62 16.68 7.20
C TRP A 438 -13.20 16.76 6.65
N GLU A 439 -13.05 16.71 5.32
CA GLU A 439 -11.78 16.83 4.59
C GLU A 439 -11.78 18.13 3.78
N PHE A 440 -10.68 18.86 3.82
CA PHE A 440 -10.56 20.18 3.21
C PHE A 440 -9.11 20.59 2.94
N THR A 441 -8.93 21.54 2.03
CA THR A 441 -7.65 22.16 1.71
C THR A 441 -7.68 23.65 2.04
N TRP A 442 -6.51 24.24 2.30
CA TRP A 442 -6.32 25.69 2.44
C TRP A 442 -4.88 26.07 2.08
N ARG A 443 -4.54 27.37 2.15
CA ARG A 443 -3.18 27.86 1.93
C ARG A 443 -2.68 28.61 3.16
N ASP A 444 -1.42 28.38 3.52
CA ASP A 444 -0.68 29.16 4.50
C ASP A 444 0.54 29.83 3.83
N ALA A 445 1.43 30.42 4.63
CA ALA A 445 2.65 31.07 4.14
C ALA A 445 3.63 30.09 3.47
N ASP A 446 3.57 28.80 3.84
CA ASP A 446 4.48 27.75 3.40
C ASP A 446 3.93 26.97 2.19
N GLY A 447 2.64 27.13 1.86
CA GLY A 447 2.03 26.64 0.63
C GLY A 447 0.65 26.01 0.81
N GLY A 448 0.33 25.03 -0.03
CA GLY A 448 -0.91 24.27 0.03
C GLY A 448 -0.94 23.33 1.23
N ARG A 449 -2.08 23.29 1.93
CA ARG A 449 -2.31 22.50 3.13
C ARG A 449 -3.55 21.63 2.96
N HIS A 450 -3.49 20.44 3.55
CA HIS A 450 -4.59 19.50 3.59
C HIS A 450 -4.91 19.12 5.03
N GLY A 451 -6.20 19.06 5.38
CA GLY A 451 -6.65 18.63 6.68
C GLY A 451 -7.88 17.73 6.64
N VAL A 452 -7.96 16.88 7.65
CA VAL A 452 -9.11 16.03 7.92
C VAL A 452 -9.48 16.11 9.39
N CYS A 453 -10.76 16.21 9.69
CA CYS A 453 -11.32 16.11 11.03
C CYS A 453 -12.37 15.01 11.07
N THR A 454 -12.21 14.05 11.98
CA THR A 454 -13.18 12.97 12.22
C THR A 454 -13.77 13.14 13.61
N ARG A 455 -15.10 13.09 13.71
CA ARG A 455 -15.81 13.01 15.00
C ARG A 455 -16.33 11.60 15.23
N VAL A 456 -15.90 10.99 16.32
CA VAL A 456 -16.27 9.62 16.71
C VAL A 456 -16.24 9.48 18.23
N ALA A 457 -17.23 8.77 18.78
CA ALA A 457 -17.31 8.44 20.20
C ALA A 457 -17.11 9.62 21.17
N GLY A 458 -17.67 10.79 20.84
CA GLY A 458 -17.59 12.00 21.68
C GLY A 458 -16.26 12.77 21.58
N TYR A 459 -15.40 12.44 20.61
CA TYR A 459 -14.13 13.13 20.37
C TYR A 459 -14.01 13.60 18.92
N GLU A 460 -13.22 14.67 18.72
CA GLU A 460 -12.81 15.17 17.41
C GLU A 460 -11.30 15.02 17.25
N LEU A 461 -10.90 14.27 16.23
CA LEU A 461 -9.51 14.06 15.84
C LEU A 461 -9.26 14.83 14.53
N CYS A 462 -8.43 15.88 14.58
CA CYS A 462 -8.05 16.65 13.40
C CYS A 462 -6.58 16.45 13.07
N PHE A 463 -6.28 16.21 11.80
CA PHE A 463 -4.95 16.06 11.27
C PHE A 463 -4.71 17.05 10.13
N ALA A 464 -3.51 17.62 10.08
CA ALA A 464 -3.10 18.62 9.10
C ALA A 464 -1.70 18.32 8.58
N THR A 465 -1.47 18.53 7.28
CA THR A 465 -0.19 18.29 6.61
C THR A 465 -0.02 19.19 5.38
N PRO A 466 1.19 19.38 4.83
CA PRO A 466 1.35 19.92 3.48
C PRO A 466 0.59 19.10 2.43
N GLU A 467 -0.06 19.78 1.48
CA GLU A 467 -0.91 19.14 0.47
C GLU A 467 -0.16 18.13 -0.41
N SER A 468 1.13 18.39 -0.69
CA SER A 468 2.02 17.49 -1.42
C SER A 468 2.23 16.13 -0.74
N ARG A 469 1.94 16.04 0.57
CA ARG A 469 2.08 14.82 1.39
C ARG A 469 0.76 14.18 1.77
N TRP A 470 -0.37 14.69 1.27
CA TRP A 470 -1.67 14.24 1.71
C TRP A 470 -1.87 12.72 1.58
N ARG A 471 -1.48 12.13 0.44
CA ARG A 471 -1.65 10.68 0.20
C ARG A 471 -0.96 9.79 1.24
N PRO A 472 0.36 9.91 1.50
CA PRO A 472 1.01 9.11 2.56
C PRO A 472 0.54 9.48 3.97
N ASP A 473 0.25 10.75 4.24
CA ASP A 473 -0.14 11.18 5.58
C ASP A 473 -1.62 10.89 5.91
N ARG A 474 -2.49 10.72 4.92
CA ARG A 474 -3.84 10.16 5.09
C ARG A 474 -3.78 8.76 5.68
N ARG A 475 -2.87 7.92 5.16
CA ARG A 475 -2.63 6.56 5.68
C ARG A 475 -2.10 6.60 7.12
N LEU A 476 -1.27 7.57 7.46
CA LEU A 476 -0.83 7.80 8.84
C LEU A 476 -2.02 8.14 9.74
N TYR A 477 -2.87 9.08 9.31
CA TYR A 477 -4.07 9.46 10.05
C TYR A 477 -5.04 8.29 10.25
N ASP A 478 -5.28 7.48 9.22
CA ASP A 478 -6.15 6.31 9.31
C ASP A 478 -5.64 5.29 10.34
N ARG A 479 -4.32 5.08 10.45
CA ARG A 479 -3.72 4.24 11.50
C ARG A 479 -3.92 4.83 12.91
N ILE A 480 -3.78 6.15 13.06
CA ILE A 480 -4.02 6.85 14.33
C ILE A 480 -5.48 6.67 14.73
N LEU A 481 -6.42 6.97 13.82
CA LEU A 481 -7.85 6.85 14.05
C LEU A 481 -8.27 5.41 14.40
N ALA A 482 -7.74 4.41 13.68
CA ALA A 482 -8.05 3.00 13.95
C ALA A 482 -7.59 2.53 15.34
N SER A 483 -6.56 3.16 15.89
CA SER A 483 -6.03 2.87 17.23
C SER A 483 -6.74 3.59 18.37
N PHE A 484 -7.63 4.55 18.05
CA PHE A 484 -8.34 5.35 19.05
C PHE A 484 -9.36 4.52 19.81
N ARG A 485 -9.29 4.56 21.15
CA ARG A 485 -10.17 3.85 22.08
C ARG A 485 -10.60 4.83 23.18
N PRO A 486 -11.86 5.28 23.23
CA PRO A 486 -12.35 6.05 24.36
C PRO A 486 -12.46 5.16 25.61
N ASP A 487 -12.04 5.66 26.77
CA ASP A 487 -12.25 4.95 28.04
C ASP A 487 -13.76 5.00 28.39
N GLY A 488 -14.35 3.86 28.79
CA GLY A 488 -15.76 3.74 29.19
C GLY A 488 -16.75 3.14 28.16
N ALA A 489 -16.28 2.67 26.99
CA ALA A 489 -17.17 2.03 26.00
C ALA A 489 -17.56 0.57 26.32
N ASP A 490 -16.87 -0.09 27.27
CA ASP A 490 -17.12 -1.47 27.71
C ASP A 490 -17.98 -1.56 29.00
N GLY A 491 -18.56 -0.45 29.48
CA GLY A 491 -19.22 -0.36 30.80
C GLY A 491 -20.74 -0.15 30.82
N ALA A 492 -21.45 -0.32 29.69
CA ALA A 492 -22.90 -0.05 29.62
C ALA A 492 -23.77 -1.28 29.30
N ASP A 493 -23.25 -2.49 29.53
CA ASP A 493 -24.04 -3.74 29.58
C ASP A 493 -24.01 -4.29 31.02
N ALA A 494 -24.58 -3.53 31.95
CA ALA A 494 -25.14 -4.07 33.17
C ALA A 494 -26.66 -4.00 33.03
N ALA A 495 -27.26 -5.13 32.65
CA ALA A 495 -28.70 -5.30 32.67
C ALA A 495 -29.24 -4.95 34.07
N PRO A 496 -30.44 -4.33 34.18
CA PRO A 496 -31.07 -4.17 35.48
C PRO A 496 -31.49 -5.55 35.99
N GLU A 497 -31.02 -5.90 37.19
CA GLU A 497 -31.59 -7.00 37.97
C GLU A 497 -33.10 -6.78 38.13
N ARG A 498 -33.92 -7.67 37.55
CA ARG A 498 -35.14 -8.23 38.15
C ARG A 498 -35.42 -9.62 37.61
#